data_AF-M1X1X0-F1
#
_entry.id   AF-M1X1X0-F1
#
_cell.length_a   1.000
_cell.length_b   1.000
_cell.length_c   1.000
_cell.angle_alpha   90.00
_cell.angle_beta   90.00
_cell.angle_gamma   90.00
#
_symmetry.space_group_name_H-M   'P 1'
#
loop_
_entity.id
_entity.type
_entity.pdbx_description
1 polymer ?
#
loop_
_entity_poly.entity_id
_entity_poly.type
_entity_poly.pdbx_seq_one_letter_code
_entity_poly.pdbx_strand_id
1 'polypeptide(L)' 'MLTILISICLNSILQPSAFFLGKLPEAYAFFNPIVDIMPVIPVLFLLLAFVWQAAVSFR' A
#
# COMPACT_ATOMS: atom_id res chain seq x y z
N MET A 1 -17.48 -0.69 -23.79
CA MET A 1 -16.37 0.17 -23.32
C MET A 1 -16.52 0.56 -21.86
N LEU A 2 -17.62 1.21 -21.46
CA LEU A 2 -17.90 1.61 -20.07
C LEU A 2 -17.93 0.43 -19.07
N THR A 3 -18.54 -0.70 -19.46
CA THR A 3 -18.67 -1.90 -18.61
C THR A 3 -17.31 -2.57 -18.32
N ILE A 4 -16.37 -2.49 -19.26
CA ILE A 4 -15.01 -3.04 -19.12
C ILE A 4 -14.20 -2.16 -18.15
N LEU A 5 -14.33 -0.83 -18.27
CA LEU A 5 -13.67 0.12 -17.38
C LEU A 5 -14.15 -0.04 -15.93
N ILE A 6 -15.46 -0.23 -15.73
CA ILE A 6 -16.03 -0.49 -14.41
C ILE A 6 -15.52 -1.82 -13.85
N SER A 7 -15.46 -2.90 -14.64
CA SER A 7 -14.92 -4.19 -14.18
C SER A 7 -13.44 -4.13 -13.80
N ILE A 8 -12.62 -3.34 -14.50
CA ILE A 8 -11.20 -3.14 -14.16
C ILE A 8 -11.09 -2.37 -12.83
N CYS A 9 -11.85 -1.29 -12.66
CA CYS A 9 -11.90 -0.54 -11.40
C CYS A 9 -12.40 -1.40 -10.23
N LEU A 10 -13.41 -2.24 -10.47
CA LEU A 10 -13.91 -3.14 -9.42
C LEU A 10 -12.86 -4.18 -9.05
N ASN A 11 -12.13 -4.74 -10.03
CA ASN A 11 -11.10 -5.74 -9.81
C ASN A 11 -9.89 -5.19 -9.06
N SER A 12 -9.49 -3.93 -9.31
CA SER A 12 -8.40 -3.28 -8.57
C SER A 12 -8.78 -2.91 -7.13
N ILE A 13 -10.08 -2.68 -6.86
CA ILE A 13 -10.59 -2.42 -5.50
C ILE A 13 -10.85 -3.73 -4.73
N LEU A 14 -11.33 -4.78 -5.41
CA LEU A 14 -11.72 -6.06 -4.81
C LEU A 14 -10.61 -7.10 -4.75
N GLN A 15 -9.46 -6.87 -5.39
CA GLN A 15 -8.32 -7.78 -5.26
C GLN A 15 -7.37 -7.26 -4.19
N PRO A 16 -7.48 -7.73 -2.93
CA PRO A 16 -6.45 -7.52 -1.93
C PRO A 16 -5.27 -8.42 -2.30
N SER A 17 -4.45 -8.01 -3.26
CA SER A 17 -3.19 -8.70 -3.58
C SER A 17 -2.13 -8.57 -2.48
N ALA A 18 -2.45 -7.90 -1.36
CA ALA A 18 -1.47 -7.31 -0.46
C ALA A 18 -1.15 -8.10 0.82
N PHE A 19 -1.48 -9.39 0.93
CA PHE A 19 -1.20 -10.14 2.17
C PHE A 19 -0.56 -11.53 2.00
N PHE A 20 -0.07 -11.87 0.82
CA PHE A 20 0.85 -13.01 0.69
C PHE A 20 2.28 -12.56 0.99
N LEU A 21 2.58 -12.36 2.27
CA LEU A 21 3.95 -12.37 2.77
C LEU A 21 4.45 -13.82 2.78
N GLY A 22 4.85 -14.30 1.60
CA GLY A 22 5.63 -15.52 1.48
C GLY A 22 6.94 -15.39 2.25
N LYS A 23 7.47 -16.51 2.75
CA LYS A 23 8.77 -16.50 3.43
C LYS A 23 9.84 -15.94 2.50
N LEU A 24 10.62 -14.99 3.00
CA LEU A 24 11.80 -14.51 2.28
C LEU A 24 12.79 -15.68 2.10
N PRO A 25 13.63 -15.66 1.05
CA PRO A 25 14.74 -16.59 0.92
C PRO A 25 15.64 -16.51 2.17
N GLU A 26 16.30 -17.62 2.52
CA GLU A 26 17.04 -17.76 3.79
C GLU A 26 18.08 -16.65 4.03
N ALA A 27 18.78 -16.21 2.97
CA ALA A 27 19.74 -15.10 3.03
C ALA A 27 19.12 -13.74 3.46
N TYR A 28 17.80 -13.58 3.28
CA TYR A 28 17.05 -12.36 3.62
C TYR A 28 16.14 -12.55 4.84
N ALA A 29 16.19 -13.69 5.52
CA ALA A 29 15.32 -13.97 6.67
C ALA A 29 15.48 -12.94 7.81
N PHE A 30 16.66 -12.30 7.90
CA PHE A 30 16.90 -11.20 8.83
C PHE A 30 16.00 -9.97 8.57
N PHE A 31 15.55 -9.76 7.32
CA PHE A 31 14.69 -8.63 6.94
C PHE A 31 13.20 -8.93 7.08
N ASN A 32 12.80 -10.14 7.50
CA ASN A 32 11.39 -10.48 7.71
C ASN A 32 10.64 -9.40 8.53
N PRO A 33 11.17 -8.89 9.67
CA PRO A 33 10.46 -7.86 10.44
C PRO A 33 10.20 -6.56 9.68
N ILE A 34 11.08 -6.18 8.74
CA ILE A 34 10.90 -4.96 7.91
C ILE A 34 9.83 -5.21 6.86
N VAL A 35 9.88 -6.39 6.23
CA VAL A 35 8.92 -6.79 5.20
C VAL A 35 7.51 -6.92 5.78
N ASP A 36 7.39 -7.37 7.03
CA ASP A 36 6.11 -7.43 7.76
C ASP A 36 5.47 -6.06 7.97
N ILE A 37 6.28 -4.99 8.04
CA ILE A 37 5.80 -3.61 8.22
C ILE A 37 5.53 -2.93 6.87
N MET A 38 6.18 -3.36 5.78
CA MET A 38 6.10 -2.74 4.45
C MET A 38 4.66 -2.48 3.93
N PRO A 39 3.65 -3.35 4.16
CA PRO A 39 2.28 -3.10 3.73
C PRO A 39 1.64 -1.82 4.32
N VAL A 40 2.19 -1.27 5.41
CA VAL A 40 1.69 -0.02 6.03
C VAL A 40 2.12 1.24 5.27
N ILE A 41 3.13 1.16 4.41
CA ILE A 41 3.73 2.31 3.72
C ILE A 41 2.70 3.20 2.99
N PRO A 42 1.70 2.66 2.25
CA PRO A 42 0.69 3.50 1.60
C PRO A 42 -0.10 4.39 2.58
N VAL A 43 -0.38 3.88 3.79
CA VAL A 43 -1.07 4.65 4.84
C VAL A 43 -0.15 5.76 5.36
N LEU A 44 1.14 5.50 5.52
CA LEU A 44 2.10 6.52 5.93
C LEU A 44 2.19 7.69 4.93
N PHE A 45 2.13 7.41 3.62
CA PHE A 45 2.09 8.47 2.60
C PHE A 45 0.79 9.28 2.64
N LEU A 46 -0.35 8.65 2.92
CA LEU A 46 -1.60 9.37 3.15
C LEU A 46 -1.48 10.31 4.36
N LEU A 47 -0.96 9.81 5.48
CA LEU A 47 -0.72 10.63 6.68
C LEU A 47 0.28 11.77 6.40
N LEU A 48 1.32 11.49 5.64
CA LEU A 48 2.30 12.50 5.22
C LEU A 48 1.64 13.63 4.41
N ALA A 49 0.63 13.34 3.59
CA ALA A 49 -0.10 14.39 2.88
C ALA A 49 -0.82 15.35 3.84
N PHE A 50 -1.39 14.86 4.94
CA PHE A 50 -1.98 15.70 5.98
C PHE A 50 -0.93 16.46 6.77
N VAL A 51 0.21 15.85 7.09
CA VAL A 51 1.34 16.53 7.74
C VAL A 51 1.84 17.67 6.85
N TRP A 52 1.98 17.42 5.55
CA TRP A 52 2.39 18.42 4.58
C TRP A 52 1.38 19.57 4.49
N GLN A 53 0.09 19.25 4.39
CA GLN A 53 -0.98 20.25 4.38
C GLN A 53 -0.99 21.08 5.67
N ALA A 54 -0.84 20.45 6.84
CA ALA A 54 -0.73 21.15 8.11
C ALA A 54 0.49 22.09 8.15
N ALA A 55 1.63 21.68 7.59
CA ALA A 55 2.84 22.50 7.53
C ALA A 55 2.68 23.76 6.66
N VAL A 56 1.76 23.75 5.68
CA VAL A 56 1.41 24.92 4.87
C VAL A 56 0.09 25.59 5.31
N SER A 57 -0.42 25.23 6.50
CA SER A 57 -1.64 25.77 7.11
C SER A 57 -2.94 25.47 6.36
N PHE A 58 -3.00 24.33 5.65
CA PHE A 58 -4.18 23.90 4.87
C PHE A 58 -4.67 24.96 3.87
N ARG A 59 -3.72 25.65 3.23
CA ARG A 59 -4.00 26.55 2.10
C ARG A 59 -4.13 25.81 0.77
#